data_AF-A0A0A0LHA6-F1
#
_entry.id   AF-A0A0A0LHA6-F1
#
_cell.length_a   1.000
_cell.length_b   1.000
_cell.length_c   1.000
_cell.angle_alpha   90.00
_cell.angle_beta   90.00
_cell.angle_gamma   90.00
#
_symmetry.space_group_name_H-M   'P 1'
#
loop_
_entity.id
_entity.type
_entity.pdbx_description
1 polymer ?
#
loop_
_entity_poly.entity_id
_entity_poly.type
_entity_poly.pdbx_seq_one_letter_code
_entity_poly.pdbx_strand_id
1 'polypeptide(L)'
;MEGILDLINSAVLDQDVMGGLRWPLEKASSGDRFRLDRVWHTVAKSYVSPVVRLKLRNVDRYDFGTSVGEASKEVILKLKQVTSELLREEAQYDVISDTLNDTLKLIWNNFYDVVFRLSAVTLMQAKAKIFLRCGV
;
A
#
# COMPACT_ATOMS: atom_id res chain seq x y z
N MET A 1 -12.69 -3.77 -24.42
CA MET A 1 -12.75 -3.39 -22.99
C MET A 1 -13.58 -4.38 -22.18
N GLU A 2 -14.55 -5.07 -22.79
CA GLU A 2 -15.43 -6.07 -22.15
C GLU A 2 -14.67 -7.16 -21.35
N GLY A 3 -13.61 -7.73 -21.90
CA GLY A 3 -12.90 -8.82 -21.23
C GLY A 3 -12.25 -8.53 -19.86
N ILE A 4 -11.78 -7.30 -19.63
CA ILE A 4 -11.26 -6.91 -18.30
C ILE A 4 -12.41 -6.74 -17.32
N LEU A 5 -13.53 -6.16 -17.77
CA LEU A 5 -14.73 -5.99 -16.95
C LEU A 5 -15.32 -7.34 -16.55
N ASP A 6 -15.40 -8.31 -17.46
CA ASP A 6 -15.87 -9.67 -17.17
C ASP A 6 -14.97 -10.38 -16.15
N LEU A 7 -13.66 -10.16 -16.26
CA LEU A 7 -12.69 -10.68 -15.30
C LEU A 7 -12.87 -10.05 -13.92
N ILE A 8 -13.08 -8.74 -13.83
CA ILE A 8 -13.33 -8.07 -12.55
C ILE A 8 -14.67 -8.52 -11.96
N ASN A 9 -15.73 -8.61 -12.77
CA ASN A 9 -17.08 -8.96 -12.33
C ASN A 9 -17.23 -10.43 -11.93
N SER A 10 -16.33 -11.31 -12.38
CA SER A 10 -16.31 -12.72 -11.98
C SER A 10 -15.54 -12.99 -10.69
N ALA A 11 -14.87 -11.97 -10.12
CA ALA A 11 -14.20 -12.08 -8.85
C ALA A 11 -15.19 -12.30 -7.70
N VAL A 12 -14.88 -13.23 -6.81
CA VAL A 12 -15.65 -13.54 -5.60
C VAL A 12 -14.82 -13.19 -4.38
N LEU A 13 -15.40 -12.47 -3.42
CA LEU A 13 -14.77 -12.21 -2.12
C LEU A 13 -14.65 -13.52 -1.35
N ASP A 14 -13.45 -13.83 -0.89
CA ASP A 14 -13.14 -15.08 -0.21
C ASP A 14 -12.06 -14.78 0.84
N GLN A 15 -12.44 -14.76 2.12
CA GLN A 15 -11.55 -14.37 3.21
C GLN A 15 -10.56 -15.47 3.61
N ASP A 16 -10.81 -16.70 3.16
CA ASP A 16 -10.01 -17.87 3.51
C ASP A 16 -8.85 -18.08 2.52
N VAL A 17 -8.78 -17.29 1.45
CA VAL A 17 -7.69 -17.31 0.47
C VAL A 17 -6.80 -16.08 0.56
N MET A 18 -5.50 -16.29 0.32
CA MET A 18 -4.54 -15.20 0.20
C MET A 18 -4.95 -14.25 -0.94
N GLY A 19 -4.92 -12.96 -0.67
CA GLY A 19 -5.37 -11.90 -1.57
C GLY A 19 -6.87 -11.61 -1.50
N GLY A 20 -7.64 -12.32 -0.66
CA GLY A 20 -9.04 -12.01 -0.32
C GLY A 20 -10.05 -12.15 -1.47
N LEU A 21 -9.61 -12.63 -2.62
CA LEU A 21 -10.40 -12.77 -3.84
C LEU A 21 -10.10 -14.10 -4.50
N ARG A 22 -11.16 -14.76 -4.96
CA ARG A 22 -11.10 -16.00 -5.73
C ARG A 22 -11.82 -15.81 -7.06
N TRP A 23 -11.32 -16.48 -8.09
CA TRP A 23 -12.03 -16.61 -9.36
C TRP A 23 -12.56 -18.02 -9.51
N PRO A 24 -13.79 -18.20 -10.02
CA PRO A 24 -14.26 -19.50 -10.46
C PRO A 24 -13.30 -20.12 -11.47
N LEU A 25 -13.27 -21.46 -11.52
CA LEU A 25 -12.47 -22.20 -12.50
C LEU A 25 -12.75 -21.65 -13.91
N GLU A 26 -11.72 -21.53 -14.73
CA GLU A 26 -11.78 -21.01 -16.11
C GLU A 26 -12.17 -19.52 -16.25
N LYS A 27 -12.51 -18.82 -15.16
CA LYS A 27 -12.79 -17.38 -15.15
C LYS A 27 -11.61 -16.53 -14.72
N ALA A 28 -10.42 -17.12 -14.54
CA ALA A 28 -9.18 -16.42 -14.24
C ALA A 28 -8.49 -15.81 -15.49
N SER A 29 -9.13 -15.91 -16.65
CA SER A 29 -8.72 -15.33 -17.92
C SER A 29 -9.93 -14.88 -18.72
N SER A 30 -9.74 -13.91 -19.60
CA SER A 30 -10.75 -13.45 -20.54
C SER A 30 -10.25 -13.63 -21.97
N GLY A 31 -10.65 -14.74 -22.61
CA GLY A 31 -10.07 -15.19 -23.89
C GLY A 31 -8.55 -15.32 -23.79
N ASP A 32 -7.85 -15.11 -24.90
CA ASP A 32 -6.39 -15.23 -24.95
C ASP A 32 -5.65 -13.93 -24.59
N ARG A 33 -6.39 -12.84 -24.34
CA ARG A 33 -5.82 -11.49 -24.21
C ARG A 33 -5.37 -11.16 -22.79
N PHE A 34 -6.12 -11.59 -21.78
CA PHE A 34 -5.86 -11.22 -20.39
C PHE A 34 -5.95 -12.42 -19.47
N ARG A 35 -4.95 -12.59 -18.62
CA ARG A 35 -4.94 -13.59 -17.54
C ARG A 35 -4.55 -12.93 -16.22
N LEU A 36 -5.13 -13.39 -15.12
CA LEU A 36 -4.71 -12.98 -13.78
C LEU A 36 -3.25 -13.37 -13.54
N ASP A 37 -2.46 -12.39 -13.11
CA ASP A 37 -1.05 -12.57 -12.76
C ASP A 37 -0.89 -12.55 -11.24
N ARG A 38 -1.39 -11.49 -10.59
CA ARG A 38 -1.30 -11.30 -9.13
C ARG A 38 -2.54 -10.61 -8.58
N VAL A 39 -2.87 -10.90 -7.33
CA VAL A 39 -3.91 -10.19 -6.57
C VAL A 39 -3.34 -9.76 -5.23
N TRP A 40 -3.53 -8.48 -4.91
CA TRP A 40 -3.08 -7.90 -3.65
C TRP A 40 -4.29 -7.35 -2.90
N HIS A 41 -4.51 -7.82 -1.68
CA HIS A 41 -5.41 -7.20 -0.72
C HIS A 41 -4.58 -6.40 0.29
N THR A 42 -4.91 -5.13 0.48
CA THR A 42 -4.21 -4.25 1.40
C THR A 42 -5.19 -3.55 2.30
N VAL A 43 -5.04 -3.77 3.61
CA VAL A 43 -5.72 -2.98 4.64
C VAL A 43 -4.69 -2.03 5.24
N ALA A 44 -4.96 -0.74 5.20
CA ALA A 44 -4.03 0.25 5.72
C ALA A 44 -4.71 1.26 6.64
N LYS A 45 -3.98 1.66 7.67
CA LYS A 45 -4.29 2.80 8.56
C LYS A 45 -3.23 3.87 8.37
N SER A 46 -3.67 5.09 8.12
CA SER A 46 -2.77 6.24 7.97
C SER A 46 -2.96 7.24 9.10
N TYR A 47 -1.86 7.74 9.64
CA TYR A 47 -1.77 8.87 10.55
C TYR A 47 -1.05 10.00 9.84
N VAL A 48 -1.65 11.18 9.83
CA VAL A 48 -1.19 12.30 9.00
C VAL A 48 -1.04 13.54 9.86
N SER A 49 0.16 14.13 9.84
CA SER A 49 0.43 15.46 10.37
C SER A 49 1.00 16.36 9.25
N PRO A 50 1.19 17.67 9.49
CA PRO A 50 1.91 18.53 8.54
C PRO A 50 3.35 18.05 8.26
N VAL A 51 4.04 17.52 9.27
CA VAL A 51 5.46 17.14 9.20
C VAL A 51 5.67 15.73 8.64
N VAL A 52 4.85 14.76 9.07
CA VAL A 52 5.01 13.34 8.71
C VAL A 52 3.71 12.68 8.28
N ARG A 53 3.83 11.55 7.57
CA ARG A 53 2.76 10.59 7.36
C ARG A 53 3.26 9.20 7.74
N LEU A 54 2.61 8.58 8.71
CA LEU A 54 2.82 7.18 9.06
C LEU A 54 1.68 6.34 8.47
N LYS A 55 2.01 5.32 7.68
CA LYS A 55 1.04 4.39 7.13
C LYS A 55 1.42 2.97 7.56
N LEU A 56 0.55 2.36 8.34
CA LEU A 56 0.62 0.94 8.70
C LEU A 56 -0.23 0.18 7.70
N ARG A 57 0.31 -0.87 7.07
CA ARG A 57 -0.46 -1.71 6.16
C ARG A 57 -0.24 -3.20 6.43
N ASN A 58 -1.33 -3.94 6.39
CA ASN A 58 -1.32 -5.39 6.23
C ASN A 58 -1.55 -5.66 4.75
N VAL A 59 -0.60 -6.33 4.12
CA VAL A 59 -0.67 -6.69 2.71
C VAL A 59 -0.71 -8.20 2.63
N ASP A 60 -1.64 -8.69 1.84
CA ASP A 60 -1.80 -10.07 1.50
C ASP A 60 -1.76 -10.18 -0.03
N ARG A 61 -0.84 -10.99 -0.54
CA ARG A 61 -0.51 -11.12 -1.96
C ARG A 61 -0.64 -12.56 -2.38
N TYR A 62 -1.14 -12.76 -3.58
CA TYR A 62 -1.14 -14.05 -4.24
C TYR A 62 -0.65 -13.91 -5.67
N ASP A 63 0.31 -14.75 -6.05
CA ASP A 63 0.84 -14.85 -7.41
C ASP A 63 0.35 -16.15 -8.07
N PHE A 64 -0.42 -15.99 -9.16
CA PHE A 64 -1.02 -17.11 -9.89
C PHE A 64 0.00 -17.83 -10.77
N GLY A 65 1.11 -17.18 -11.14
CA GLY A 65 2.17 -17.76 -11.94
C GLY A 65 3.05 -18.72 -11.14
N THR A 66 3.32 -18.40 -9.87
CA THR A 66 4.13 -19.24 -8.97
C THR A 66 3.29 -20.04 -7.96
N SER A 67 1.99 -19.76 -7.84
CA SER A 67 1.11 -20.30 -6.80
C SER A 67 1.59 -19.98 -5.37
N VAL A 68 2.33 -18.88 -5.19
CA VAL A 68 2.87 -18.45 -3.90
C VAL A 68 2.00 -17.34 -3.32
N GLY A 69 1.61 -17.50 -2.05
CA GLY A 69 0.99 -16.48 -1.24
C GLY A 69 2.00 -15.84 -0.28
N GLU A 70 1.92 -14.52 -0.10
CA GLU A 70 2.76 -13.77 0.83
C GLU A 70 1.92 -12.81 1.66
N ALA A 71 2.09 -12.87 2.99
CA ALA A 71 1.50 -11.90 3.91
C ALA A 71 2.61 -11.06 4.56
N SER A 72 2.49 -9.74 4.51
CA SER A 72 3.43 -8.81 5.12
C SER A 72 2.73 -7.74 5.96
N LYS A 73 3.33 -7.39 7.10
CA LYS A 73 2.99 -6.19 7.87
C LYS A 73 4.05 -5.15 7.58
N GLU A 74 3.64 -4.00 7.07
CA GLU A 74 4.56 -3.00 6.57
C GLU A 74 4.28 -1.62 7.17
N VAL A 75 5.36 -0.92 7.50
CA VAL A 75 5.34 0.44 8.04
C VAL A 75 5.96 1.36 7.01
N ILE A 76 5.21 2.35 6.55
CA ILE A 76 5.68 3.36 5.62
C ILE A 76 5.67 4.70 6.34
N LEU A 77 6.84 5.31 6.42
CA LEU A 77 7.04 6.66 6.95
C LEU A 77 7.39 7.61 5.81
N LYS A 78 6.65 8.71 5.69
CA LYS A 78 6.99 9.83 4.79
C LYS A 78 7.30 11.07 5.61
N LEU A 79 8.51 11.61 5.45
CA LEU A 79 8.97 12.85 6.07
C LEU A 79 8.63 14.02 5.14
N LYS A 80 7.41 14.56 5.26
CA LYS A 80 6.88 15.56 4.32
C LYS A 80 7.72 16.83 4.31
N GLN A 81 8.11 17.31 5.49
CA GLN A 81 8.90 18.54 5.63
C GLN A 81 10.30 18.37 5.04
N VAL A 82 10.99 17.26 5.33
CA VAL A 82 12.30 16.96 4.70
C VAL A 82 12.16 16.86 3.18
N THR A 83 11.07 16.25 2.68
CA THR A 83 10.81 16.15 1.24
C THR A 83 10.58 17.54 0.62
N SER A 84 9.86 18.44 1.30
CA SER A 84 9.66 19.80 0.78
C SER A 84 10.94 20.62 0.77
N GLU A 85 11.80 20.48 1.78
CA GLU A 85 13.11 21.16 1.80
C GLU A 85 14.03 20.66 0.68
N LEU A 86 14.04 19.34 0.42
CA LEU A 86 14.80 18.74 -0.67
C LEU A 86 14.35 19.18 -2.07
N LEU A 87 13.07 19.54 -2.23
CA LEU A 87 12.49 19.93 -3.51
C LEU A 87 12.50 21.46 -3.73
N ARG A 88 13.05 22.25 -2.80
CA ARG A 88 13.25 23.69 -3.00
C ARG A 88 14.35 23.93 -4.03
N GLU A 89 14.20 24.99 -4.84
CA GLU A 89 15.18 25.38 -5.87
C GLU A 89 16.55 25.71 -5.26
N GLU A 90 16.57 26.28 -4.04
CA GLU A 90 17.78 26.58 -3.28
C GLU A 90 17.91 25.67 -2.06
N ALA A 91 17.92 24.35 -2.28
CA ALA A 91 18.08 23.36 -1.23
C ALA A 91 19.42 23.54 -0.48
N GLN A 92 19.36 24.03 0.77
CA GLN A 92 20.53 24.18 1.63
C GLN A 92 20.74 22.93 2.47
N TYR A 93 21.95 22.36 2.40
CA TYR A 93 22.31 21.15 3.13
C TYR A 93 22.06 21.26 4.63
N ASP A 94 22.48 22.36 5.26
CA ASP A 94 22.34 22.56 6.70
C ASP A 94 20.87 22.59 7.12
N VAL A 95 20.02 23.30 6.38
CA VAL A 95 18.56 23.36 6.63
C VAL A 95 17.91 21.99 6.51
N ILE A 96 18.31 21.19 5.51
CA ILE A 96 17.79 19.83 5.31
C ILE A 96 18.26 18.91 6.45
N SER A 97 19.53 18.99 6.82
CA SER A 97 20.14 18.21 7.91
C SER A 97 19.45 18.50 9.24
N ASP A 98 19.24 19.78 9.55
CA ASP A 98 18.54 20.21 10.76
C ASP A 98 17.08 19.77 10.75
N THR A 99 16.38 19.95 9.63
CA THR A 99 14.99 19.49 9.47
C THR A 99 14.86 17.98 9.64
N LEU A 100 15.81 17.21 9.11
CA LEU A 100 15.84 15.76 9.27
C LEU A 100 16.07 15.39 10.74
N ASN A 101 17.07 15.99 11.39
CA ASN A 101 17.37 15.75 12.80
C ASN A 101 16.18 16.07 13.70
N ASP A 102 15.53 17.21 13.50
CA ASP A 102 14.36 17.62 14.29
C ASP A 102 13.17 16.70 14.06
N THR A 103 12.96 16.26 12.81
CA THR A 103 11.90 15.30 12.49
C THR A 103 12.16 13.93 13.13
N LEU A 104 13.41 13.45 13.11
CA LEU A 104 13.80 12.19 13.75
C LEU A 104 13.67 12.26 15.27
N LYS A 105 14.08 13.37 15.89
CA LYS A 105 13.87 13.62 17.33
C LYS A 105 12.39 13.63 17.68
N LEU A 106 11.55 14.28 16.86
CA LEU A 106 10.10 14.28 17.05
C LEU A 106 9.55 12.84 17.03
N ILE A 107 9.94 12.03 16.06
CA ILE A 107 9.52 10.62 15.97
C ILE A 107 9.98 9.85 17.21
N TRP A 108 11.26 9.99 17.58
CA TRP A 108 11.87 9.29 18.70
C TRP A 108 11.21 9.64 20.04
N ASN A 109 11.01 10.92 20.31
CA ASN A 109 10.41 11.40 21.56
C ASN A 109 8.94 10.94 21.69
N ASN A 110 8.24 10.87 20.57
CA ASN A 110 6.87 10.38 20.56
C ASN A 110 6.80 8.84 20.50
N PHE A 111 7.89 8.12 20.24
CA PHE A 111 7.83 6.66 20.05
C PHE A 111 7.35 5.90 21.30
N TYR A 112 7.57 6.47 22.50
CA TYR A 112 7.06 5.94 23.77
C TYR A 112 5.60 6.36 24.05
N ASP A 113 5.14 7.49 23.50
CA ASP A 113 3.76 8.03 23.63
C ASP A 113 2.81 7.63 22.48
N VAL A 114 3.36 7.11 21.36
CA VAL A 114 2.65 6.74 20.12
C VAL A 114 1.63 5.63 20.33
N VAL A 115 1.76 4.84 21.40
CA VAL A 115 0.73 3.87 21.80
C VAL A 115 -0.57 4.56 22.25
N PHE A 116 -0.54 5.85 22.65
CA PHE A 116 -1.67 6.48 23.31
C PHE A 116 -2.28 7.74 22.65
N ARG A 117 -1.57 8.50 21.78
CA ARG A 117 -2.10 9.83 21.35
C ARG A 117 -1.87 10.25 19.89
N LEU A 118 -2.10 9.38 18.90
CA LEU A 118 -2.31 9.84 17.52
C LEU A 118 -3.80 10.11 17.25
N SER A 119 -4.33 11.18 17.83
CA SER A 119 -5.61 11.78 17.43
C SER A 119 -5.37 12.78 16.30
N ALA A 120 -5.16 12.27 15.08
CA ALA A 120 -5.18 13.06 13.86
C ALA A 120 -5.68 12.18 12.72
N VAL A 121 -6.87 12.50 12.21
CA VAL A 121 -7.59 11.89 11.06
C VAL A 121 -7.14 10.47 10.74
N THR A 122 -7.74 9.50 11.43
CA THR A 122 -7.57 8.09 11.07
C THR A 122 -8.31 7.83 9.77
N LEU A 123 -7.58 7.53 8.71
CA LEU A 123 -8.16 7.01 7.47
C LEU A 123 -7.83 5.53 7.34
N MET A 124 -8.85 4.68 7.51
CA MET A 124 -8.77 3.26 7.20
C MET A 124 -9.14 3.06 5.73
N GLN A 125 -8.30 2.35 4.99
CA GLN A 125 -8.57 2.02 3.59
C GLN A 125 -8.30 0.54 3.36
N ALA A 126 -9.30 -0.18 2.87
CA ALA A 126 -9.13 -1.48 2.25
C ALA A 126 -9.07 -1.29 0.73
N LYS A 127 -8.09 -1.90 0.06
CA LYS A 127 -7.97 -1.88 -1.40
C LYS A 127 -7.57 -3.26 -1.89
N ALA A 128 -8.30 -3.76 -2.87
CA ALA A 128 -7.86 -4.87 -3.71
C ALA A 128 -7.21 -4.29 -4.97
N LYS A 129 -6.08 -4.86 -5.39
CA LYS A 129 -5.42 -4.56 -6.66
C LYS A 129 -5.23 -5.84 -7.44
N ILE A 130 -5.78 -5.86 -8.65
CA ILE A 130 -5.69 -6.97 -9.59
C ILE A 130 -4.64 -6.60 -10.63
N PHE A 131 -3.68 -7.50 -10.85
CA PHE A 131 -2.66 -7.38 -11.89
C PHE A 131 -2.93 -8.39 -12.98
N LEU A 132 -2.99 -7.89 -14.21
CA LEU A 132 -3.26 -8.69 -15.40
C LEU A 132 -1.99 -8.81 -16.21
N ARG A 133 -1.75 -10.02 -16.74
CA ARG A 133 -0.77 -10.25 -17.79
C ARG A 133 -1.51 -10.22 -19.13
N CYS A 134 -1.04 -9.41 -20.06
CA CYS A 134 -1.49 -9.46 -21.44
C CYS A 134 -0.79 -10.62 -22.16
N GLY A 135 -1.55 -11.48 -22.83
CA GLY A 135 -1.02 -12.45 -23.79
C GLY A 135 -0.82 -11.80 -25.16
N VAL A 136 0.19 -12.28 -25.90
CA VAL A 136 0.21 -12.24 -27.37
C VAL A 136 -0.21 -13.63 -27.83
#